data_AF-A0AAE7A405-F1
#
_entry.id   AF-A0AAE7A405-F1
#
_cell.length_a   1.000
_cell.length_b   1.000
_cell.length_c   1.000
_cell.angle_alpha   90.00
_cell.angle_beta   90.00
_cell.angle_gamma   90.00
#
_symmetry.space_group_name_H-M   'P 1'
#
loop_
_entity.id
_entity.type
_entity.pdbx_description
1 polymer ?
#
loop_
_entity_poly.entity_id
_entity_poly.type
_entity_poly.pdbx_seq_one_letter_code
_entity_poly.pdbx_strand_id
1 'polypeptide(L)'
;MVIKRIADTRVHAVPEPFGRDEVERVLALLLASPLFAKSRRMGGLLRFLVEHDLQFSNIPLTEHAIGLAVFRRDPAVYSTGDDPVVRVQVGRLRRKLASYYTTLGQHDLMRLSLPAGSYRLAYERLRPKVASQHHPVLQLQPFTCITHDGDDFTRGLCEELSCRLFESFEHSQTHANHVLMNVPRSSVKTPVPERVGRGSYSLEGSVRVEPARVRASVRLIDVAQGRIRWSAQFDRNRPYGIATQEDLAESICRSLTGYFDRGSDDG
;
A
#
# COMPACT_ATOMS: atom_id res chain seq x y z
N MET A 1 48.54 -1.99 -24.51
CA MET A 1 47.68 -0.87 -24.95
C MET A 1 46.22 -1.34 -24.90
N VAL A 2 45.70 -1.58 -23.69
CA VAL A 2 44.77 -0.72 -22.91
C VAL A 2 43.45 -0.46 -23.64
N ILE A 3 42.48 -1.36 -23.45
CA ILE A 3 41.05 -1.01 -23.51
C ILE A 3 40.59 -0.89 -22.06
N LYS A 4 40.24 0.35 -21.70
CA LYS A 4 40.06 0.84 -20.33
C LYS A 4 38.60 0.60 -19.91
N ARG A 5 38.44 -0.22 -18.86
CA ARG A 5 37.40 -0.22 -17.81
C ARG A 5 35.97 0.20 -18.20
N ILE A 6 35.08 -0.79 -18.15
CA ILE A 6 33.68 -0.61 -17.73
C ILE A 6 33.72 -0.19 -16.26
N ALA A 7 33.45 1.09 -15.99
CA ALA A 7 33.16 1.59 -14.66
C ALA A 7 31.64 1.71 -14.52
N ASP A 8 31.07 0.71 -13.87
CA ASP A 8 29.70 0.69 -13.37
C ASP A 8 29.59 1.75 -12.25
N THR A 9 29.47 3.02 -12.66
CA THR A 9 29.30 4.13 -11.72
C THR A 9 27.82 4.20 -11.39
N ARG A 10 27.40 3.45 -10.35
CA ARG A 10 26.19 3.79 -9.61
C ARG A 10 26.38 5.19 -9.05
N VAL A 11 25.88 6.18 -9.78
CA VAL A 11 25.68 7.53 -9.25
C VAL A 11 24.67 7.37 -8.12
N HIS A 12 25.15 7.28 -6.88
CA HIS A 12 24.33 7.56 -5.72
C HIS A 12 23.82 8.98 -5.91
N ALA A 13 22.59 9.13 -6.39
CA ALA A 13 21.89 10.39 -6.42
C ALA A 13 21.93 10.94 -4.99
N VAL A 14 22.71 12.00 -4.78
CA VAL A 14 22.67 12.78 -3.54
C VAL A 14 21.22 13.23 -3.42
N PRO A 15 20.48 12.83 -2.37
CA PRO A 15 19.08 13.22 -2.27
C PRO A 15 19.01 14.74 -2.28
N GLU A 16 18.22 15.28 -3.21
CA GLU A 16 17.89 16.71 -3.31
C GLU A 16 17.60 17.26 -1.91
N PRO A 17 18.22 18.38 -1.50
CA PRO A 17 17.94 18.99 -0.21
C PRO A 17 16.45 19.32 -0.11
N PHE A 18 15.86 19.07 1.04
CA PHE A 18 14.45 19.38 1.27
C PHE A 18 14.20 20.88 1.12
N GLY A 19 13.16 21.24 0.35
CA GLY A 19 12.77 22.63 0.21
C GLY A 19 12.27 23.21 1.53
N ARG A 20 12.54 24.49 1.78
CA ARG A 20 12.08 25.22 2.98
C ARG A 20 10.59 24.99 3.25
N ASP A 21 9.76 25.18 2.22
CA ASP A 21 8.31 25.01 2.30
C ASP A 21 7.89 23.59 2.69
N GLU A 22 8.66 22.58 2.28
CA GLU A 22 8.40 21.18 2.62
C GLU A 22 8.64 20.94 4.11
N VAL A 23 9.75 21.44 4.64
CA VAL A 23 10.11 21.33 6.06
C VAL A 23 9.12 22.11 6.94
N GLU A 24 8.74 23.33 6.53
CA GLU A 24 7.78 24.16 7.25
C GLU A 24 6.39 23.52 7.31
N ARG A 25 5.93 22.88 6.23
CA ARG A 25 4.68 22.11 6.22
C ARG A 25 4.72 20.94 7.20
N VAL A 26 5.80 20.16 7.21
CA VAL A 26 5.96 19.02 8.12
C VAL A 26 6.01 19.49 9.58
N LEU A 27 6.69 20.61 9.84
CA LEU A 27 6.68 21.25 11.16
C LEU A 27 5.25 21.62 11.60
N ALA A 28 4.47 22.24 10.71
CA ALA A 28 3.09 22.61 11.02
C ALA A 28 2.23 21.38 11.39
N LEU A 29 2.34 20.30 10.61
CA LEU A 29 1.66 19.02 10.89
C LEU A 29 2.07 18.43 12.25
N LEU A 30 3.37 18.35 12.52
CA LEU A 30 3.90 17.86 13.79
C LEU A 30 3.35 18.68 14.96
N LEU A 31 3.38 20.01 14.87
CA LEU A 31 2.92 20.91 15.94
C LEU A 31 1.40 20.85 16.16
N ALA A 32 0.62 20.62 15.11
CA ALA A 32 -0.84 20.44 15.21
C ALA A 32 -1.23 19.07 15.77
N SER A 33 -0.35 18.07 15.72
CA SER A 33 -0.67 16.72 16.18
C SER A 33 -1.00 16.66 17.68
N PRO A 34 -1.89 15.74 18.12
CA PRO A 34 -2.25 15.57 19.53
C PRO A 34 -1.04 15.36 20.46
N LEU A 35 0.04 14.78 19.93
CA LEU A 35 1.28 14.60 20.65
C LEU A 35 1.87 15.96 21.02
N PHE A 36 2.03 16.89 20.09
CA PHE A 36 2.70 18.17 20.32
C PHE A 36 1.79 19.30 20.78
N ALA A 37 0.53 19.33 20.34
CA ALA A 37 -0.42 20.42 20.60
C ALA A 37 -0.58 20.74 22.10
N LYS A 38 -0.51 19.72 22.97
CA LYS A 38 -0.66 19.89 24.44
C LYS A 38 0.58 20.44 25.14
N SER A 39 1.73 20.55 24.47
CA SER A 39 3.01 20.92 25.11
C SER A 39 3.70 22.06 24.39
N ARG A 40 3.42 23.30 24.83
CA ARG A 40 4.06 24.52 24.30
C ARG A 40 5.59 24.45 24.33
N ARG A 41 6.17 23.93 25.41
CA ARG A 41 7.62 23.79 25.55
C ARG A 41 8.23 22.83 24.52
N MET A 42 7.58 21.70 24.24
CA MET A 42 8.06 20.79 23.18
C MET A 42 7.91 21.38 21.79
N GLY A 43 6.77 22.02 21.53
CA GLY A 43 6.55 22.69 20.24
C GLY A 43 7.56 23.82 20.00
N GLY A 44 7.88 24.60 21.04
CA GLY A 44 8.91 25.64 21.00
C GLY A 44 10.30 25.10 20.72
N LEU A 45 10.71 24.01 21.39
CA LEU A 45 11.99 23.37 21.11
C LEU A 45 12.07 22.86 19.67
N LEU A 46 11.07 22.10 19.21
CA LEU A 46 11.05 21.56 17.84
C LEU A 46 11.11 22.67 16.80
N ARG A 47 10.30 23.73 16.98
CA ARG A 47 10.29 24.91 16.10
C ARG A 47 11.66 25.56 16.03
N PHE A 48 12.30 25.81 17.18
CA PHE A 48 13.62 26.42 17.23
C PHE A 48 14.68 25.58 16.48
N LEU A 49 14.65 24.26 16.63
CA LEU A 49 15.58 23.36 15.93
C LEU A 49 15.39 23.42 14.41
N VAL A 50 14.13 23.40 13.93
CA VAL A 50 13.82 23.49 12.50
C VAL A 50 14.22 24.87 11.94
N GLU A 51 13.86 25.95 12.62
CA GLU A 51 14.21 27.31 12.20
C GLU A 51 15.73 27.49 12.12
N HIS A 52 16.47 26.99 13.12
CA HIS A 52 17.93 27.03 13.11
C HIS A 52 18.52 26.23 11.93
N ASP A 53 18.04 25.01 11.66
CA ASP A 53 18.53 24.20 10.54
C ASP A 53 18.23 24.85 9.17
N LEU A 54 17.08 25.51 9.02
CA LEU A 54 16.69 26.24 7.81
C LEU A 54 17.46 27.54 7.60
N GLN A 55 17.92 28.19 8.67
CA GLN A 55 18.67 29.45 8.59
C GLN A 55 20.19 29.22 8.54
N PHE A 56 20.68 28.23 9.29
CA PHE A 56 22.11 28.01 9.56
C PHE A 56 22.52 26.55 9.35
N SER A 57 22.26 25.99 8.16
CA SER A 57 22.47 24.57 7.86
C SER A 57 23.92 24.07 8.06
N ASN A 58 24.92 24.95 8.09
CA ASN A 58 26.33 24.60 8.30
C ASN A 58 26.86 24.87 9.71
N ILE A 59 26.04 25.46 10.60
CA ILE A 59 26.47 25.81 11.96
C ILE A 59 25.95 24.74 12.93
N PRO A 60 26.83 24.06 13.69
CA PRO A 60 26.39 23.11 14.70
C PRO A 60 25.73 23.84 15.87
N LEU A 61 24.55 23.36 16.27
CA LEU A 61 23.82 23.92 17.41
C LEU A 61 24.34 23.30 18.71
N THR A 62 24.71 24.14 19.68
CA THR A 62 25.26 23.68 20.97
C THR A 62 24.17 23.56 22.04
N GLU A 63 24.41 22.72 23.05
CA GLU A 63 23.53 22.60 24.21
C GLU A 63 23.31 23.95 24.91
N HIS A 64 24.41 24.70 25.08
CA HIS A 64 24.38 26.00 25.73
C HIS A 64 23.47 26.99 24.97
N ALA A 65 23.61 27.08 23.64
CA ALA A 65 22.78 27.96 22.81
C ALA A 65 21.27 27.63 22.94
N ILE A 66 20.90 26.35 22.98
CA ILE A 66 19.51 25.93 23.19
C ILE A 66 19.02 26.34 24.59
N GLY A 67 19.87 26.18 25.62
CA GLY A 67 19.56 26.59 26.98
C GLY A 67 19.20 28.07 27.10
N LEU A 68 19.97 28.94 26.44
CA LEU A 68 19.70 30.38 26.40
C LEU A 68 18.45 30.69 25.57
N ALA A 69 18.38 30.19 24.34
CA ALA A 69 17.35 30.60 23.37
C ALA A 69 15.96 30.04 23.70
N VAL A 70 15.87 28.77 24.10
CA VAL A 70 14.60 28.06 24.33
C VAL A 70 14.23 28.01 25.81
N PHE A 71 15.20 27.75 26.68
CA PHE A 71 14.95 27.59 28.12
C PHE A 71 15.21 28.85 28.94
N ARG A 72 15.60 29.96 28.29
CA ARG A 72 15.83 31.28 28.91
C ARG A 72 16.74 31.19 30.13
N ARG A 73 17.76 30.33 30.04
CA ARG A 73 18.80 30.24 31.06
C ARG A 73 19.66 31.49 31.02
N ASP A 74 20.15 31.90 32.18
CA ASP A 74 21.00 33.09 32.32
C ASP A 74 22.43 32.73 31.88
N PRO A 75 23.00 33.43 30.87
CA PRO A 75 24.35 33.15 30.38
C PRO A 75 25.45 33.32 31.43
N ALA A 76 25.23 34.12 32.48
CA ALA A 76 26.22 34.36 33.53
C ALA A 76 26.43 33.14 34.45
N VAL A 77 25.42 32.27 34.57
CA VAL A 77 25.41 31.15 35.54
C VAL A 77 25.10 29.80 34.91
N TYR A 78 24.68 29.75 33.65
CA TYR A 78 24.23 28.52 33.03
C TYR A 78 25.40 27.62 32.58
N SER A 79 25.60 26.53 33.33
CA SER A 79 26.49 25.43 32.99
C SER A 79 25.68 24.22 32.49
N THR A 80 26.04 23.71 31.31
CA THR A 80 25.43 22.49 30.75
C THR A 80 25.80 21.25 31.55
N GLY A 81 26.93 21.27 32.28
CA GLY A 81 27.32 20.18 33.16
C GLY A 81 26.30 19.96 34.29
N ASP A 82 25.91 21.07 34.93
CA ASP A 82 25.11 21.06 36.15
C ASP A 82 23.60 21.04 35.89
N ASP A 83 23.14 21.69 34.81
CA ASP A 83 21.72 21.75 34.45
C ASP A 83 21.43 20.94 33.16
N PRO A 84 20.86 19.73 33.29
CA PRO A 84 20.59 18.83 32.18
C PRO A 84 19.28 19.16 31.43
N VAL A 85 18.66 20.34 31.64
CA VAL A 85 17.35 20.68 31.06
C VAL A 85 17.29 20.42 29.54
N VAL A 86 18.34 20.81 28.80
CA VAL A 86 18.39 20.62 27.35
C VAL A 86 18.47 19.13 27.02
N ARG A 87 19.40 18.38 27.62
CA ARG A 87 19.54 16.92 27.42
C ARG A 87 18.23 16.18 27.68
N VAL A 88 17.55 16.51 28.79
CA VAL A 88 16.29 15.87 29.18
C VAL A 88 15.19 16.18 28.16
N GLN A 89 15.04 17.43 27.75
CA GLN A 89 13.97 17.83 26.81
C GLN A 89 14.24 17.33 25.40
N VAL A 90 15.50 17.31 24.94
CA VAL A 90 15.92 16.70 23.68
C VAL A 90 15.65 15.19 23.67
N GLY A 91 15.95 14.50 24.78
CA GLY A 91 15.61 13.08 24.93
C GLY A 91 14.09 12.82 24.89
N ARG A 92 13.27 13.72 25.45
CA ARG A 92 11.80 13.66 25.33
C ARG A 92 11.34 13.93 23.91
N LEU A 93 11.92 14.93 23.23
CA LEU A 93 11.61 15.26 21.84
C LEU A 93 11.88 14.07 20.92
N ARG A 94 13.05 13.42 21.08
CA ARG A 94 13.42 12.22 20.32
C ARG A 94 12.35 11.12 20.42
N ARG A 95 11.93 10.78 21.64
CA ARG A 95 10.87 9.77 21.87
C ARG A 95 9.54 10.18 21.24
N LYS A 96 9.23 11.47 21.28
CA LYS A 96 7.97 12.00 20.76
C LYS A 96 7.92 12.01 19.24
N LEU A 97 9.03 12.36 18.58
CA LEU A 97 9.18 12.23 17.13
C LEU A 97 9.07 10.75 16.72
N ALA A 98 9.76 9.85 17.42
CA ALA A 98 9.64 8.41 17.16
C ALA A 98 8.19 7.91 17.32
N SER A 99 7.49 8.35 18.38
CA SER A 99 6.08 8.02 18.59
C SER A 99 5.17 8.59 17.51
N TYR A 100 5.41 9.83 17.05
CA TYR A 100 4.64 10.42 15.96
C TYR A 100 4.78 9.61 14.67
N TYR A 101 6.01 9.29 14.24
CA TYR A 101 6.24 8.56 12.98
C TYR A 101 5.90 7.08 13.04
N THR A 102 5.65 6.52 14.22
CA THR A 102 5.11 5.15 14.38
C THR A 102 3.59 5.12 14.47
N THR A 103 2.92 6.27 14.64
CA THR A 103 1.47 6.34 14.83
C THR A 103 0.80 7.20 13.75
N LEU A 104 0.95 8.52 13.83
CA LEU A 104 0.26 9.50 12.97
C LEU A 104 0.99 9.74 11.65
N GLY A 105 2.32 9.77 11.67
CA GLY A 105 3.17 10.10 10.51
C GLY A 105 3.61 8.88 9.69
N GLN A 106 2.85 7.77 9.71
CA GLN A 106 3.24 6.53 9.02
C GLN A 106 3.29 6.67 7.49
N HIS A 107 2.53 7.63 6.96
CA HIS A 107 2.43 7.93 5.53
C HIS A 107 3.13 9.23 5.13
N ASP A 108 3.81 9.89 6.06
CA ASP A 108 4.52 11.13 5.79
C ASP A 108 5.69 10.86 4.84
N LEU A 109 5.88 11.75 3.85
CA LEU A 109 6.95 11.63 2.84
C LEU A 109 8.32 12.09 3.37
N MET A 110 8.35 12.65 4.58
CA MET A 110 9.55 13.14 5.24
C MET A 110 9.51 12.75 6.71
N ARG A 111 10.61 12.18 7.20
CA ARG A 111 10.81 11.89 8.62
C ARG A 111 11.84 12.84 9.22
N LEU A 112 11.42 13.55 10.27
CA LEU A 112 12.31 14.28 11.17
C LEU A 112 12.74 13.37 12.31
N SER A 113 14.04 13.27 12.54
CA SER A 113 14.61 12.55 13.65
C SER A 113 15.68 13.37 14.36
N LEU A 114 15.97 13.03 15.61
CA LEU A 114 16.99 13.70 16.41
C LEU A 114 17.99 12.64 16.89
N PRO A 115 19.13 12.45 16.20
CA PRO A 115 20.09 11.40 16.53
C PRO A 115 20.58 11.43 17.98
N ALA A 116 21.07 10.31 18.50
CA ALA A 116 21.67 10.25 19.83
C ALA A 116 22.95 11.11 19.86
N GLY A 117 23.17 11.84 20.96
CA GLY A 117 24.33 12.74 21.11
C GLY A 117 24.31 13.99 20.22
N SER A 118 23.25 14.19 19.42
CA SER A 118 23.11 15.33 18.51
C SER A 118 22.01 16.28 18.97
N TYR A 119 22.22 17.56 18.68
CA TYR A 119 21.23 18.63 18.80
C TYR A 119 20.71 19.12 17.44
N ARG A 120 21.11 18.46 16.35
CA ARG A 120 20.69 18.76 14.96
C ARG A 120 19.67 17.73 14.48
N LEU A 121 18.64 18.19 13.77
CA LEU A 121 17.66 17.30 13.16
C LEU A 121 18.28 16.58 11.95
N ALA A 122 17.91 15.33 11.79
CA ALA A 122 18.16 14.57 10.58
C ALA A 122 16.84 14.42 9.82
N TYR A 123 16.90 14.70 8.53
CA TYR A 123 15.77 14.64 7.61
C TYR A 123 15.96 13.43 6.70
N GLU A 124 14.98 12.55 6.67
CA GLU A 124 14.99 11.34 5.83
C GLU A 124 13.80 11.41 4.87
N ARG A 125 14.07 11.28 3.56
CA ARG A 125 12.99 11.25 2.57
C ARG A 125 12.42 9.85 2.58
N LEU A 126 11.21 9.73 3.12
CA LEU A 126 10.50 8.48 3.09
C LEU A 126 9.91 8.33 1.69
N ARG A 127 10.27 7.23 1.02
CA ARG A 127 9.41 6.78 -0.07
C ARG A 127 8.05 6.50 0.57
N PRO A 128 6.94 6.95 -0.02
CA PRO A 128 5.64 6.56 0.46
C PRO A 128 5.70 5.04 0.60
N LYS A 129 5.55 4.55 1.83
CA LYS A 129 5.17 3.16 2.02
C LYS A 129 3.78 3.16 1.43
N VAL A 130 3.71 2.89 0.13
CA VAL A 130 2.47 2.49 -0.53
C VAL A 130 2.00 1.43 0.45
N ALA A 131 0.95 1.75 1.23
CA ALA A 131 0.20 0.70 1.89
C ALA A 131 0.04 -0.29 0.77
N SER A 132 0.54 -1.51 0.93
CA SER A 132 0.26 -2.55 -0.03
C SER A 132 -1.26 -2.68 0.01
N GLN A 133 -1.94 -1.82 -0.77
CA GLN A 133 -3.22 -2.04 -1.36
C GLN A 133 -2.95 -3.32 -2.10
N HIS A 134 -3.14 -4.42 -1.39
CA HIS A 134 -3.13 -5.73 -1.98
C HIS A 134 -4.36 -5.68 -2.86
N HIS A 135 -4.14 -5.26 -4.09
CA HIS A 135 -5.09 -5.37 -5.16
C HIS A 135 -5.54 -6.82 -5.15
N PRO A 136 -6.81 -7.10 -4.81
CA PRO A 136 -7.24 -8.47 -4.70
C PRO A 136 -6.94 -9.18 -6.02
N VAL A 137 -6.10 -10.22 -5.98
CA VAL A 137 -5.71 -10.92 -7.22
C VAL A 137 -6.75 -11.97 -7.47
N LEU A 138 -7.48 -11.91 -8.59
CA LEU A 138 -8.42 -12.94 -8.97
C LEU A 138 -7.80 -13.84 -10.04
N GLN A 139 -7.57 -15.09 -9.68
CA GLN A 139 -7.10 -16.11 -10.61
C GLN A 139 -8.30 -16.87 -11.18
N LEU A 140 -8.47 -16.86 -12.50
CA LEU A 140 -9.50 -17.66 -13.17
C LEU A 140 -8.91 -19.04 -13.50
N GLN A 141 -9.45 -20.10 -12.88
CA GLN A 141 -9.10 -21.47 -13.25
C GLN A 141 -9.88 -21.89 -14.50
N PRO A 142 -9.30 -22.73 -15.37
CA PRO A 142 -10.03 -23.33 -16.48
C PRO A 142 -11.28 -24.06 -15.96
N PHE A 143 -12.43 -23.77 -16.56
CA PHE A 143 -13.67 -24.44 -16.19
C PHE A 143 -13.61 -25.91 -16.62
N THR A 144 -14.16 -26.80 -15.80
CA THR A 144 -14.17 -28.24 -16.09
C THR A 144 -15.51 -28.64 -16.70
N CYS A 145 -15.51 -29.25 -17.88
CA CYS A 145 -16.70 -29.92 -18.41
C CYS A 145 -16.91 -31.23 -17.65
N ILE A 146 -18.12 -31.48 -17.16
CA ILE A 146 -18.49 -32.70 -16.44
C ILE A 146 -19.29 -33.66 -17.34
N THR A 147 -19.70 -33.21 -18.53
CA THR A 147 -20.43 -33.99 -19.53
C THR A 147 -19.50 -34.45 -20.66
N HIS A 148 -19.89 -35.52 -21.37
CA HIS A 148 -19.08 -36.09 -22.47
C HIS A 148 -18.88 -35.10 -23.61
N ASP A 149 -19.95 -34.42 -24.01
CA ASP A 149 -19.91 -33.35 -25.00
C ASP A 149 -19.88 -32.01 -24.26
N GLY A 150 -19.18 -31.01 -24.78
CA GLY A 150 -19.16 -29.64 -24.23
C GLY A 150 -17.81 -29.07 -23.83
N ASP A 151 -16.69 -29.74 -24.10
CA ASP A 151 -15.35 -29.22 -23.81
C ASP A 151 -15.07 -27.90 -24.54
N ASP A 152 -15.39 -27.82 -25.83
CA ASP A 152 -15.22 -26.60 -26.62
C ASP A 152 -16.13 -25.48 -26.12
N PHE A 153 -17.37 -25.82 -25.76
CA PHE A 153 -18.29 -24.89 -25.15
C PHE A 153 -17.74 -24.34 -23.82
N THR A 154 -17.21 -25.22 -22.98
CA THR A 154 -16.66 -24.88 -21.66
C THR A 154 -15.41 -23.99 -21.79
N ARG A 155 -14.55 -24.29 -22.75
CA ARG A 155 -13.37 -23.46 -23.07
C ARG A 155 -13.78 -22.07 -23.54
N GLY A 156 -14.70 -21.99 -24.50
CA GLY A 156 -15.18 -20.70 -24.99
C GLY A 156 -15.92 -19.89 -23.92
N LEU A 157 -16.67 -20.53 -23.02
CA LEU A 157 -17.25 -19.85 -21.85
C LEU A 157 -16.17 -19.26 -20.94
N CYS A 158 -15.06 -19.99 -20.73
CA CYS A 158 -13.95 -19.53 -19.91
C CYS A 158 -13.23 -18.33 -20.55
N GLU A 159 -13.02 -18.35 -21.87
CA GLU A 159 -12.43 -17.23 -22.61
C GLU A 159 -13.33 -15.99 -22.57
N GLU A 160 -14.62 -16.16 -22.86
CA GLU A 160 -15.60 -15.06 -22.83
C GLU A 160 -15.72 -14.44 -21.42
N LEU A 161 -15.78 -15.29 -20.38
CA LEU A 161 -15.81 -14.83 -19.00
C LEU A 161 -14.52 -14.08 -18.62
N SER A 162 -13.37 -14.56 -19.07
CA SER A 162 -12.08 -13.92 -18.83
C SER A 162 -12.05 -12.50 -19.39
N CYS A 163 -12.47 -12.32 -20.64
CA CYS A 163 -12.52 -11.00 -21.28
C CYS A 163 -13.47 -10.05 -20.55
N ARG A 164 -14.68 -10.52 -20.22
CA ARG A 164 -15.68 -9.69 -19.53
C ARG A 164 -15.27 -9.29 -18.12
N LEU A 165 -14.62 -10.18 -17.38
CA LEU A 165 -14.10 -9.86 -16.04
C LEU A 165 -12.97 -8.83 -16.14
N PHE A 166 -12.05 -9.00 -17.09
CA PHE A 166 -10.98 -8.02 -17.32
C PHE A 166 -11.56 -6.64 -17.63
N GLU A 167 -12.49 -6.55 -18.57
CA GLU A 167 -13.14 -5.28 -18.92
C GLU A 167 -13.90 -4.68 -17.73
N SER A 168 -14.69 -5.48 -17.00
CA SER A 168 -15.46 -4.96 -15.88
C SER A 168 -14.58 -4.42 -14.76
N PHE A 169 -13.47 -5.08 -14.43
CA PHE A 169 -12.56 -4.61 -13.39
C PHE A 169 -11.69 -3.43 -13.84
N GLU A 170 -11.37 -3.32 -15.13
CA GLU A 170 -10.74 -2.12 -15.71
C GLU A 170 -11.68 -0.90 -15.64
N HIS A 171 -12.98 -1.06 -15.89
CA HIS A 171 -13.92 0.08 -15.82
C HIS A 171 -14.21 0.52 -14.38
N SER A 172 -14.06 -0.36 -13.37
CA SER A 172 -14.23 -0.03 -11.95
C SER A 172 -13.05 0.71 -11.31
N GLN A 173 -12.09 1.21 -12.11
CA GLN A 173 -10.89 1.98 -11.70
C GLN A 173 -11.16 3.23 -10.85
N THR A 174 -12.41 3.62 -10.60
CA THR A 174 -12.79 4.75 -9.73
C THR A 174 -12.86 4.40 -8.25
N HIS A 175 -12.90 3.11 -7.88
CA HIS A 175 -12.89 2.67 -6.47
C HIS A 175 -11.57 1.96 -6.14
N ALA A 176 -11.08 2.17 -4.91
CA ALA A 176 -9.72 1.83 -4.44
C ALA A 176 -9.32 0.34 -4.42
N ASN A 177 -10.03 -0.52 -5.15
CA ASN A 177 -9.84 -1.97 -5.21
C ASN A 177 -9.56 -2.41 -6.65
N HIS A 178 -8.32 -2.30 -7.13
CA HIS A 178 -7.93 -2.91 -8.39
C HIS A 178 -7.90 -4.44 -8.22
N VAL A 179 -8.58 -5.19 -9.09
CA VAL A 179 -8.49 -6.65 -9.12
C VAL A 179 -7.50 -7.05 -10.21
N LEU A 180 -6.35 -7.60 -9.83
CA LEU A 180 -5.40 -8.12 -10.82
C LEU A 180 -5.89 -9.49 -11.31
N MET A 181 -6.25 -9.59 -12.59
CA MET A 181 -6.66 -10.84 -13.21
C MET A 181 -5.43 -11.65 -13.65
N ASN A 182 -5.34 -12.92 -13.22
CA ASN A 182 -4.38 -13.86 -13.78
C ASN A 182 -5.11 -14.97 -14.53
N VAL A 183 -4.83 -15.09 -15.82
CA VAL A 183 -5.41 -16.09 -16.72
C VAL A 183 -4.31 -17.07 -17.10
N PRO A 184 -4.45 -18.37 -16.76
CA PRO A 184 -3.49 -19.38 -17.15
C PRO A 184 -3.32 -19.44 -18.67
N ARG A 185 -2.07 -19.39 -19.17
CA ARG A 185 -1.75 -19.51 -20.61
C ARG A 185 -1.95 -20.93 -21.17
N SER A 186 -2.39 -21.89 -20.36
CA SER A 186 -2.46 -23.31 -20.67
C SER A 186 -3.56 -23.99 -19.86
N SER A 187 -4.18 -25.03 -20.42
CA SER A 187 -5.22 -25.89 -19.80
C SER A 187 -4.74 -26.65 -18.56
N VAL A 188 -3.46 -26.55 -18.21
CA VAL A 188 -2.87 -27.18 -17.02
C VAL A 188 -3.13 -26.29 -15.80
N LYS A 189 -3.74 -26.86 -14.76
CA LYS A 189 -3.88 -26.21 -13.44
C LYS A 189 -2.52 -25.65 -13.01
N THR A 190 -2.41 -24.34 -12.93
CA THR A 190 -1.17 -23.70 -12.47
C THR A 190 -1.12 -23.83 -10.95
N PRO A 191 0.00 -24.30 -10.35
CA PRO A 191 0.16 -24.26 -8.91
C PRO A 191 -0.04 -22.82 -8.42
N VAL A 192 -0.80 -22.67 -7.34
CA VAL A 192 -0.94 -21.40 -6.64
C VAL A 192 0.46 -20.92 -6.24
N PRO A 193 0.92 -19.72 -6.65
CA PRO A 193 2.25 -19.24 -6.29
C PRO A 193 2.38 -19.12 -4.76
N GLU A 194 3.46 -19.65 -4.19
CA GLU A 194 3.72 -19.78 -2.74
C GLU A 194 3.76 -18.45 -1.94
N ARG A 195 3.55 -17.31 -2.60
CA ARG A 195 3.43 -15.99 -1.97
C ARG A 195 2.09 -15.36 -2.30
N VAL A 196 1.04 -15.96 -1.76
CA VAL A 196 -0.31 -15.43 -1.79
C VAL A 196 -0.45 -14.39 -0.67
N GLY A 197 -0.41 -13.11 -1.02
CA GLY A 197 -0.75 -12.03 -0.07
C GLY A 197 -2.21 -12.12 0.35
N ARG A 198 -2.60 -11.42 1.43
CA ARG A 198 -4.03 -11.22 1.74
C ARG A 198 -4.74 -10.63 0.51
N GLY A 199 -5.91 -11.16 0.16
CA GLY A 199 -6.71 -10.67 -0.97
C GLY A 199 -6.59 -11.46 -2.28
N SER A 200 -5.90 -12.62 -2.31
CA SER A 200 -5.94 -13.47 -3.51
C SER A 200 -7.12 -14.44 -3.50
N TYR A 201 -7.84 -14.46 -4.61
CA TYR A 201 -9.01 -15.30 -4.84
C TYR A 201 -8.79 -16.22 -6.04
N SER A 202 -9.36 -17.41 -5.99
CA SER A 202 -9.44 -18.35 -7.12
C SER A 202 -10.90 -18.50 -7.54
N LEU A 203 -11.20 -18.24 -8.82
CA LEU A 203 -12.49 -18.54 -9.43
C LEU A 203 -12.41 -19.90 -10.10
N GLU A 204 -13.25 -20.83 -9.64
CA GLU A 204 -13.33 -22.17 -10.18
C GLU A 204 -14.74 -22.44 -10.69
N GLY A 205 -14.84 -23.11 -11.83
CA GLY A 205 -16.12 -23.40 -12.46
C GLY A 205 -16.20 -24.81 -13.01
N SER A 206 -17.43 -25.32 -13.07
CA SER A 206 -17.76 -26.54 -13.79
C SER A 206 -18.99 -26.34 -14.64
N VAL A 207 -19.03 -27.01 -15.79
CA VAL A 207 -20.11 -26.89 -16.77
C VAL A 207 -20.66 -28.28 -17.06
N ARG A 208 -21.99 -28.37 -17.14
CA ARG A 208 -22.70 -29.53 -17.66
C ARG A 208 -23.56 -29.07 -18.82
N VAL A 209 -23.48 -29.77 -19.94
CA VAL A 209 -24.32 -29.50 -21.10
C VAL A 209 -25.15 -30.71 -21.49
N GLU A 210 -26.36 -30.43 -21.95
CA GLU A 210 -27.31 -31.31 -22.59
C GLU A 210 -27.85 -30.59 -23.84
N PRO A 211 -28.43 -31.29 -24.83
CA PRO A 211 -28.88 -30.67 -26.08
C PRO A 211 -29.80 -29.44 -25.92
N ALA A 212 -30.58 -29.39 -24.83
CA ALA A 212 -31.52 -28.29 -24.55
C ALA A 212 -31.25 -27.59 -23.21
N ARG A 213 -30.14 -27.88 -22.53
CA ARG A 213 -29.88 -27.34 -21.20
C ARG A 213 -28.39 -27.18 -20.91
N VAL A 214 -28.03 -26.08 -20.26
CA VAL A 214 -26.68 -25.83 -19.75
C VAL A 214 -26.76 -25.44 -18.29
N ARG A 215 -25.83 -25.95 -17.49
CA ARG A 215 -25.60 -25.53 -16.11
C ARG A 215 -24.13 -25.22 -15.89
N ALA A 216 -23.83 -23.98 -15.50
CA ALA A 216 -22.54 -23.60 -14.96
C ALA A 216 -22.62 -23.47 -13.43
N SER A 217 -21.71 -24.10 -12.69
CA SER A 217 -21.54 -23.91 -11.24
C SER A 217 -20.19 -23.27 -10.99
N VAL A 218 -20.18 -22.10 -10.35
CA VAL A 218 -18.98 -21.27 -10.14
C VAL A 218 -18.79 -21.00 -8.66
N ARG A 219 -17.54 -21.01 -8.19
CA ARG A 219 -17.16 -20.70 -6.81
C ARG A 219 -15.95 -19.77 -6.77
N LEU A 220 -15.97 -18.83 -5.82
CA LEU A 220 -14.86 -17.97 -5.46
C LEU A 220 -14.26 -18.48 -4.15
N ILE A 221 -12.96 -18.73 -4.14
CA ILE A 221 -12.22 -19.26 -2.99
C ILE A 221 -11.23 -18.20 -2.54
N ASP A 222 -11.25 -17.85 -1.25
CA ASP A 222 -10.13 -17.13 -0.61
C ASP A 222 -8.97 -18.12 -0.47
N VAL A 223 -7.91 -17.90 -1.24
CA VAL A 223 -6.78 -18.83 -1.33
C VAL A 223 -5.96 -18.84 -0.04
N ALA A 224 -5.88 -17.72 0.66
CA ALA A 224 -5.16 -17.62 1.92
C ALA A 224 -5.90 -18.36 3.06
N GLN A 225 -7.23 -18.35 3.04
CA GLN A 225 -8.06 -19.01 4.05
C GLN A 225 -8.51 -20.43 3.66
N GLY A 226 -8.40 -20.80 2.38
CA GLY A 226 -8.90 -22.06 1.85
C GLY A 226 -10.42 -22.20 1.94
N ARG A 227 -11.18 -21.09 1.96
CA ARG A 227 -12.63 -21.08 2.18
C ARG A 227 -13.37 -20.53 0.96
N ILE A 228 -14.54 -21.11 0.68
CA ILE A 228 -15.46 -20.57 -0.33
C ILE A 228 -16.07 -19.28 0.22
N ARG A 229 -15.91 -18.19 -0.53
CA ARG A 229 -16.44 -16.86 -0.22
C ARG A 229 -17.76 -16.58 -0.92
N TRP A 230 -17.92 -17.15 -2.11
CA TRP A 230 -19.10 -17.00 -2.95
C TRP A 230 -19.26 -18.24 -3.83
N SER A 231 -20.50 -18.63 -4.09
CA SER A 231 -20.81 -19.65 -5.09
C SER A 231 -22.19 -19.39 -5.69
N ALA A 232 -22.34 -19.74 -6.97
CA ALA A 232 -23.60 -19.60 -7.67
C ALA A 232 -23.75 -20.64 -8.79
N GLN A 233 -25.00 -20.89 -9.17
CA GLN A 233 -25.36 -21.74 -10.29
C GLN A 233 -26.11 -20.92 -11.35
N PHE A 234 -25.79 -21.17 -12.61
CA PHE A 234 -26.35 -20.47 -13.76
C PHE A 234 -26.90 -21.52 -14.73
N ASP A 235 -28.23 -21.58 -14.81
CA ASP A 235 -28.96 -22.50 -15.68
C ASP A 235 -29.50 -21.79 -16.93
N ARG A 236 -29.47 -22.48 -18.06
CA ARG A 236 -30.12 -22.06 -19.31
C ARG A 236 -30.83 -23.25 -19.94
N ASN A 237 -32.10 -23.07 -20.29
CA ASN A 237 -32.92 -24.09 -20.96
C ASN A 237 -32.91 -23.85 -22.47
N ARG A 238 -31.72 -23.88 -23.07
CA ARG A 238 -31.50 -23.76 -24.52
C ARG A 238 -30.20 -24.46 -24.93
N PRO A 239 -29.97 -24.73 -26.23
CA PRO A 239 -28.75 -25.37 -26.71
C PRO A 239 -27.46 -24.62 -26.36
N TYR A 240 -26.36 -25.36 -26.22
CA TYR A 240 -25.03 -24.84 -25.83
C TYR A 240 -24.25 -24.28 -27.02
N GLY A 241 -24.76 -23.21 -27.63
CA GLY A 241 -24.04 -22.44 -28.67
C GLY A 241 -23.38 -21.15 -28.15
N ILE A 242 -22.80 -20.35 -29.04
CA ILE A 242 -22.09 -19.10 -28.73
C ILE A 242 -22.97 -18.13 -27.93
N ALA A 243 -24.22 -17.91 -28.34
CA ALA A 243 -25.17 -17.06 -27.61
C ALA A 243 -25.43 -17.54 -26.16
N THR A 244 -25.28 -18.84 -25.89
CA THR A 244 -25.37 -19.38 -24.53
C THR A 244 -24.09 -19.16 -23.73
N GLN A 245 -22.93 -19.16 -24.39
CA GLN A 245 -21.65 -18.79 -23.76
C GLN A 245 -21.66 -17.32 -23.31
N GLU A 246 -22.02 -16.41 -24.22
CA GLU A 246 -22.05 -14.95 -23.96
C GLU A 246 -22.95 -14.58 -22.78
N ASP A 247 -24.19 -15.06 -22.76
CA ASP A 247 -25.16 -14.76 -21.69
C ASP A 247 -24.78 -15.39 -20.34
N LEU A 248 -24.21 -16.61 -20.35
CA LEU A 248 -23.69 -17.21 -19.12
C LEU A 248 -22.50 -16.41 -18.59
N ALA A 249 -21.54 -16.06 -19.44
CA ALA A 249 -20.39 -15.25 -19.07
C ALA A 249 -20.81 -13.88 -18.51
N GLU A 250 -21.77 -13.22 -19.14
CA GLU A 250 -22.35 -11.96 -18.67
C GLU A 250 -22.98 -12.09 -17.28
N SER A 251 -23.81 -13.13 -17.10
CA SER A 251 -24.51 -13.37 -15.84
C SER A 251 -23.54 -13.71 -14.70
N ILE A 252 -22.52 -14.52 -14.99
CA ILE A 252 -21.46 -14.85 -14.02
C ILE A 252 -20.68 -13.59 -13.66
N CYS A 253 -20.22 -12.84 -14.66
CA CYS A 253 -19.46 -11.60 -14.47
C CYS A 253 -20.23 -10.60 -13.59
N ARG A 254 -21.48 -10.28 -13.97
CA ARG A 254 -22.35 -9.35 -13.22
C ARG A 254 -22.58 -9.79 -11.78
N SER A 255 -22.80 -11.09 -11.55
CA SER A 255 -23.02 -11.62 -10.21
C SER A 255 -21.76 -11.54 -9.34
N LEU A 256 -20.59 -11.82 -9.94
CA LEU A 256 -19.32 -11.78 -9.24
C LEU A 256 -18.87 -10.34 -8.93
N THR A 257 -19.01 -9.41 -9.86
CA THR A 257 -18.68 -8.00 -9.64
C THR A 257 -19.58 -7.40 -8.58
N GLY A 258 -20.89 -7.69 -8.62
CA GLY A 258 -21.82 -7.28 -7.56
C GLY A 258 -21.50 -7.85 -6.17
N TYR A 259 -20.80 -9.00 -6.06
CA TYR A 259 -20.28 -9.49 -4.78
C TYR A 259 -19.11 -8.62 -4.28
N PHE A 260 -18.17 -8.25 -5.16
CA PHE A 260 -17.03 -7.42 -4.80
C PHE A 260 -17.45 -5.99 -4.41
N ASP A 261 -18.43 -5.42 -5.09
CA ASP A 261 -18.94 -4.06 -4.81
C ASP A 261 -19.64 -3.98 -3.44
N ARG A 262 -20.30 -5.05 -3.00
CA ARG A 262 -20.95 -5.11 -1.67
C ARG A 262 -19.95 -5.38 -0.54
N GLY A 263 -18.86 -6.07 -0.83
CA GLY A 263 -17.82 -6.41 0.16
C GLY A 263 -16.90 -5.25 0.53
N SER A 264 -16.91 -4.14 -0.22
CA SER A 264 -16.10 -2.95 0.05
C SER A 264 -16.67 -1.98 1.08
N ASP A 265 -17.92 -2.16 1.52
CA ASP A 265 -18.60 -1.25 2.47
C ASP A 265 -18.36 -1.61 3.95
N ASP A 266 -17.63 -2.69 4.22
CA ASP A 266 -17.42 -3.26 5.57
C ASP A 266 -15.94 -3.18 6.05
N GLY A 267 -15.18 -2.21 5.51
CA GLY A 267 -13.75 -2.02 5.78
C GLY A 267 -13.38 -0.65 6.34
#